data_AF-A0A0C3DKI1-F1
#
_entry.id   AF-A0A0C3DKI1-F1
#
_cell.length_a   1.000
_cell.length_b   1.000
_cell.length_c   1.000
_cell.angle_alpha   90.00
_cell.angle_beta   90.00
_cell.angle_gamma   90.00
#
_symmetry.space_group_name_H-M   'P 1'
#
loop_
_entity.id
_entity.type
_entity.pdbx_description
1 polymer ?
#
loop_
_entity_poly.entity_id
_entity_poly.type
_entity_poly.pdbx_seq_one_letter_code
_entity_poly.pdbx_strand_id
1 'polypeptide(L)' 'MYLYFKPNLTSYVQPCDAGIIHTTKVLYRHAFCLQAMELEDTGEQDIYKINLCEAMLLVVE' A
#
# COMPACT_ATOMS: atom_id res chain seq x y z
N MET A 1 14.14 18.34 -13.88
CA MET A 1 15.39 17.57 -14.12
C MET A 1 15.16 16.17 -13.57
N TYR A 2 14.89 15.17 -14.42
CA TYR A 2 14.70 13.79 -13.95
C TYR A 2 16.05 13.07 -13.99
N LEU A 3 16.60 12.74 -12.80
CA LEU A 3 17.79 11.92 -12.68
C LEU A 3 17.35 10.45 -12.68
N TYR A 4 17.63 9.72 -13.75
CA TYR A 4 17.38 8.27 -13.80
C TYR A 4 18.57 7.54 -13.19
N PHE A 5 18.37 6.98 -11.99
CA PHE A 5 19.33 6.08 -11.37
C PHE A 5 19.22 4.68 -12.00
N LYS A 6 20.35 3.96 -12.02
CA LYS A 6 20.34 2.52 -12.32
C LYS A 6 19.39 1.79 -11.35
N PRO A 7 18.75 0.69 -11.76
CA PRO A 7 17.90 -0.10 -10.88
C PRO A 7 18.62 -0.41 -9.56
N ASN A 8 17.92 -0.25 -8.42
CA ASN A 8 18.44 -0.41 -7.04
C ASN A 8 19.34 0.72 -6.48
N LEU A 9 19.66 1.77 -7.24
CA LEU A 9 20.38 2.94 -6.69
C LEU A 9 19.43 3.95 -6.05
N THR A 10 18.18 4.05 -6.52
CA THR A 10 17.18 4.99 -5.99
C THR A 10 16.95 4.80 -4.49
N SER A 11 16.81 3.55 -4.04
CA SER A 11 16.63 3.21 -2.62
C SER A 11 17.86 3.49 -1.75
N TYR A 12 19.07 3.49 -2.33
CA TYR A 12 20.30 3.85 -1.63
C TYR A 12 20.46 5.37 -1.47
N VAL A 13 20.10 6.12 -2.51
CA VAL A 13 20.19 7.60 -2.53
C VAL A 13 19.01 8.25 -1.79
N GLN A 14 17.85 7.60 -1.77
CA GLN A 14 16.63 8.08 -1.13
C GLN A 14 16.15 7.09 -0.06
N PRO A 15 16.94 6.87 1.02
CA PRO A 15 16.57 5.93 2.07
C PRO A 15 15.28 6.34 2.79
N CYS A 16 14.99 7.65 2.88
CA CYS A 16 13.72 8.16 3.38
C CYS A 16 12.53 7.64 2.56
N ASP A 17 12.62 7.63 1.23
CA ASP A 17 11.55 7.14 0.37
C ASP A 17 11.37 5.63 0.46
N ALA A 18 12.48 4.87 0.55
CA ALA A 18 12.42 3.43 0.72
C ALA A 18 11.70 3.04 2.04
N GLY A 19 12.01 3.75 3.13
CA GLY A 19 11.35 3.57 4.43
C GLY A 19 9.86 3.94 4.37
N ILE A 20 9.52 5.09 3.78
CA ILE A 20 8.13 5.53 3.61
C ILE A 20 7.36 4.50 2.78
N ILE A 21 7.86 4.11 1.60
CA ILE A 21 7.22 3.11 0.74
C ILE A 21 7.03 1.77 1.48
N HIS A 22 8.04 1.34 2.23
CA HIS A 22 7.95 0.09 3.00
C HIS A 22 6.85 0.18 4.06
N THR A 23 6.86 1.24 4.89
CA THR A 23 5.86 1.46 5.94
C THR A 23 4.45 1.58 5.36
N THR A 24 4.26 2.38 4.31
CA THR A 24 2.98 2.52 3.59
C THR A 24 2.48 1.16 3.09
N LYS A 25 3.34 0.32 2.52
CA LYS A 25 2.96 -1.03 2.05
C LYS A 25 2.55 -1.95 3.20
N VAL A 26 3.24 -1.87 4.34
CA VAL A 26 2.90 -2.67 5.53
C VAL A 26 1.56 -2.26 6.10
N LEU A 27 1.33 -0.95 6.27
CA LEU A 27 0.06 -0.40 6.76
C LEU A 27 -1.10 -0.76 5.83
N TYR A 28 -0.92 -0.53 4.52
CA TYR A 28 -1.89 -0.93 3.50
C TYR A 28 -2.24 -2.42 3.60
N ARG A 29 -1.21 -3.28 3.66
CA ARG A 29 -1.42 -4.74 3.69
C ARG A 29 -2.20 -5.17 4.93
N HIS A 30 -1.90 -4.59 6.09
CA HIS A 30 -2.61 -4.87 7.32
C HIS A 30 -4.08 -4.45 7.23
N ALA A 31 -4.35 -3.20 6.86
CA ALA A 31 -5.71 -2.66 6.75
C ALA A 31 -6.54 -3.41 5.68
N PHE A 32 -5.94 -3.74 4.54
CA PHE A 32 -6.59 -4.50 3.48
C PHE A 32 -6.99 -5.91 3.93
N CYS A 33 -6.13 -6.59 4.70
CA CYS A 33 -6.48 -7.90 5.26
C CYS A 33 -7.62 -7.81 6.28
N LEU A 34 -7.65 -6.78 7.13
CA LEU A 34 -8.76 -6.56 8.06
C LEU A 34 -10.08 -6.34 7.31
N GLN A 35 -10.09 -5.46 6.30
CA GLN A 35 -11.26 -5.20 5.47
C GLN A 35 -11.76 -6.48 4.78
N ALA A 36 -10.85 -7.31 4.25
CA ALA A 36 -11.24 -8.56 3.59
C ALA A 36 -11.96 -9.53 4.55
N MET A 37 -11.53 -9.60 5.81
CA MET A 37 -12.21 -10.41 6.84
C MET A 37 -13.60 -9.85 7.17
N GLU A 38 -13.74 -8.53 7.30
CA GLU A 38 -15.04 -7.90 7.52
C GLU A 38 -16.00 -8.14 6.35
N LEU A 39 -15.51 -8.04 5.11
CA LEU A 39 -16.30 -8.31 3.92
C LEU A 39 -16.73 -9.78 3.83
N GLU A 40 -15.83 -10.71 4.20
CA GLU A 40 -16.16 -12.14 4.32
C GLU A 40 -17.27 -12.38 5.34
N ASP A 41 -17.20 -11.74 6.52
CA ASP A 41 -18.24 -11.83 7.55
C ASP A 41 -19.59 -11.28 7.08
N THR A 42 -19.60 -10.26 6.21
CA THR A 42 -20.84 -9.72 5.62
C THR A 42 -21.38 -10.53 4.43
N GLY A 43 -20.65 -11.54 3.95
CA GLY A 43 -21.04 -12.37 2.81
C GLY A 43 -20.84 -11.70 1.45
N GLU A 44 -19.94 -10.71 1.35
CA GLU A 44 -19.56 -10.10 0.08
C GLU A 44 -18.93 -11.13 -0.86
N GLN A 45 -19.26 -11.07 -2.15
CA GLN A 45 -18.78 -12.08 -3.11
C GLN A 45 -17.34 -11.83 -3.57
N ASP A 46 -16.93 -10.56 -3.61
CA ASP A 46 -15.58 -10.15 -4.00
C ASP A 46 -14.91 -9.33 -2.89
N ILE A 47 -14.44 -10.05 -1.88
CA ILE A 47 -13.81 -9.49 -0.67
C ILE A 47 -12.48 -8.75 -0.94
N TYR A 48 -11.93 -8.85 -2.17
CA TYR A 48 -10.70 -8.16 -2.57
C TYR A 48 -10.94 -7.00 -3.52
N LYS A 49 -12.20 -6.74 -3.88
CA LYS A 49 -12.57 -5.60 -4.71
C LYS A 49 -12.25 -4.31 -3.97
N ILE A 50 -11.35 -3.53 -4.55
CA ILE A 50 -11.00 -2.22 -4.03
C ILE A 50 -10.68 -1.27 -5.19
N ASN A 51 -11.13 -0.02 -5.07
CA ASN A 51 -10.73 1.03 -6.02
C ASN A 51 -9.57 1.86 -5.47
N LEU A 52 -8.96 2.71 -6.32
CA LEU A 52 -7.79 3.49 -5.93
C LEU A 52 -8.08 4.48 -4.79
N CYS A 53 -9.29 5.03 -4.72
CA CYS A 53 -9.67 5.96 -3.66
C CYS A 53 -9.73 5.24 -2.30
N GLU A 54 -10.43 4.10 -2.25
CA GLU A 54 -10.50 3.25 -1.06
C GLU A 54 -9.11 2.79 -0.61
N ALA A 55 -8.27 2.35 -1.57
CA ALA A 55 -6.91 1.91 -1.28
C ALA A 55 -6.05 3.02 -0.67
N MET A 56 -6.23 4.28 -1.10
CA MET A 56 -5.53 5.42 -0.51
C MET A 56 -6.05 5.73 0.91
N LEU A 57 -7.35 5.58 1.15
CA LEU A 57 -7.95 5.80 2.47
C LEU A 57 -7.52 4.73 3.50
N LEU A 58 -7.16 3.52 3.08
CA LEU A 58 -6.64 2.48 4.00
C LEU A 58 -5.30 2.83 4.65
N VAL A 59 -4.57 3.82 4.12
CA VAL A 59 -3.22 4.20 4.60
C VAL A 59 -3.20 5.59 5.23
N VAL A 60 -4.33 6.31 5.17
CA VAL A 60 -4.48 7.63 5.77
C VAL A 60 -5.15 7.45 7.13
N GLU A 61 -4.41 7.76 8.20
CA GLU A 61 -5.01 8.08 9.50
C GLU A 61 -5.74 9.43 9.45
#